data_AF-A0A497I9Y0-F1
#
_entry.id   AF-A0A497I9Y0-F1
#
_cell.length_a   1.000
_cell.length_b   1.000
_cell.length_c   1.000
_cell.angle_alpha   90.00
_cell.angle_beta   90.00
_cell.angle_gamma   90.00
#
_symmetry.space_group_name_H-M   'P 1'
#
loop_
_entity.id
_entity.type
_entity.pdbx_description
1 polymer ?
#
loop_
_entity_poly.entity_id
_entity_poly.type
_entity_poly.pdbx_seq_one_letter_code
_entity_poly.pdbx_strand_id
1 'polypeptide(L)'
;MKSFDTYAKKLDSIVTKLPTYGQYHKIIKEAWEREGKSLYASDIFTDFTRELKNILKYLEAGDVKDYRWHGYVAAVIFKPTKSPYFRLGLFGKCENVPVNGDLEAVIAIGFDELGDYEDGERPELVVYYLNRNFRNDNPFSHTDIDLYKPEDWKNTLNEFFDMSKVR
;
A
#
# COMPACT_ATOMS: atom_id res chain seq x y z
N MET A 1 14.19 -13.72 -12.61
CA MET A 1 13.31 -13.20 -11.52
C MET A 1 12.79 -14.37 -10.71
N LYS A 2 12.58 -14.22 -9.40
CA LYS A 2 11.84 -15.22 -8.60
C LYS A 2 10.38 -15.27 -9.09
N SER A 3 9.70 -16.40 -8.91
CA SER A 3 8.27 -16.53 -9.26
C SER A 3 7.40 -15.66 -8.37
N PHE A 4 6.21 -15.28 -8.87
CA PHE A 4 5.20 -14.58 -8.08
C PHE A 4 4.93 -15.29 -6.75
N ASP A 5 4.73 -16.60 -6.78
CA ASP A 5 4.49 -17.45 -5.61
C ASP A 5 5.55 -17.30 -4.51
N THR A 6 6.81 -17.11 -4.89
CA THR A 6 7.88 -16.94 -3.91
C THR A 6 7.71 -15.64 -3.14
N TYR A 7 7.40 -14.55 -3.84
CA TYR A 7 7.16 -13.26 -3.20
C TYR A 7 5.84 -13.25 -2.44
N ALA A 8 4.80 -13.88 -2.98
CA ALA A 8 3.50 -14.02 -2.34
C ALA A 8 3.59 -14.77 -1.00
N LYS A 9 4.27 -15.93 -0.95
CA LYS A 9 4.49 -16.67 0.29
C LYS A 9 5.26 -15.86 1.33
N LYS A 10 6.23 -15.06 0.88
CA LYS A 10 7.01 -14.21 1.78
C LYS A 10 6.16 -13.07 2.33
N LEU A 11 5.35 -12.42 1.50
CA LEU A 11 4.42 -11.38 1.94
C LEU A 11 3.37 -11.94 2.89
N ASP A 12 2.79 -13.11 2.60
CA ASP A 12 1.88 -13.83 3.50
C ASP A 12 2.53 -14.06 4.88
N SER A 13 3.80 -14.49 4.91
CA SER A 13 4.56 -14.66 6.17
C SER A 13 4.89 -13.35 6.88
N ILE A 14 5.02 -12.23 6.17
CA ILE A 14 5.24 -10.92 6.79
C ILE A 14 3.93 -10.43 7.41
N VAL A 15 2.81 -10.61 6.69
CA VAL A 15 1.48 -10.26 7.17
C VAL A 15 1.20 -10.92 8.51
N THR A 16 1.44 -12.22 8.67
CA THR A 16 1.21 -12.90 9.97
C THR A 16 2.02 -12.36 11.14
N LYS A 17 3.08 -11.58 10.88
CA LYS A 17 4.00 -11.01 11.87
C LYS A 17 3.85 -9.50 12.07
N LEU A 18 2.90 -8.86 11.37
CA LEU A 18 2.63 -7.44 11.56
C LEU A 18 2.24 -7.17 13.01
N PRO A 19 2.70 -6.06 13.62
CA PRO A 19 2.35 -5.73 14.98
C PRO A 19 0.86 -5.40 15.09
N THR A 20 0.25 -5.76 16.22
CA THR A 20 -1.04 -5.16 16.59
C THR A 20 -0.85 -3.70 17.01
N TYR A 21 -1.94 -2.94 17.16
CA TYR A 21 -1.89 -1.53 17.55
C TYR A 21 -1.14 -1.31 18.88
N GLY A 22 -1.42 -2.12 19.90
CA GLY A 22 -0.74 -2.03 21.19
C GLY A 22 0.76 -2.35 21.08
N GLN A 23 1.13 -3.32 20.25
CA GLN A 23 2.54 -3.64 19.97
C GLN A 23 3.25 -2.52 19.21
N TYR A 24 2.57 -1.91 18.23
CA TYR A 24 3.06 -0.78 17.45
C TYR A 24 3.36 0.43 18.36
N HIS A 25 2.43 0.80 19.23
CA HIS A 25 2.64 1.88 20.20
C HIS A 25 3.79 1.59 21.16
N LYS A 26 3.91 0.34 21.62
CA LYS A 26 5.03 -0.08 22.45
C LYS A 26 6.36 0.09 21.73
N ILE A 27 6.46 -0.33 20.46
CA ILE A 27 7.67 -0.17 19.63
C ILE A 27 8.06 1.31 19.51
N ILE A 28 7.09 2.18 19.20
CA ILE A 28 7.33 3.62 19.06
C ILE A 28 7.79 4.23 20.37
N LYS A 29 7.10 3.91 21.47
CA LYS A 29 7.45 4.39 22.81
C LYS A 29 8.86 3.97 23.21
N GLU A 30 9.21 2.70 23.04
CA GLU A 30 10.55 2.19 23.35
C GLU A 30 11.65 2.85 22.50
N ALA A 31 11.35 3.15 21.23
CA ALA A 31 12.29 3.86 20.37
C ALA A 31 12.47 5.32 20.78
N TRP A 32 11.38 5.99 21.18
CA TRP A 32 11.44 7.35 21.73
C TRP A 32 12.29 7.41 23.00
N GLU A 33 12.07 6.48 23.94
CA GLU A 33 12.81 6.41 25.19
C GLU A 33 14.31 6.12 24.99
N ARG A 34 14.66 5.34 23.96
CA ARG A 34 16.04 4.92 23.70
C ARG A 34 16.83 5.90 22.84
N GLU A 35 16.20 6.42 21.80
CA GLU A 35 16.88 7.19 20.74
C GLU A 35 16.45 8.66 20.71
N GLY A 36 15.50 9.06 21.57
CA GLY A 36 14.99 10.44 21.63
C GLY A 36 14.25 10.87 20.37
N LYS A 37 13.79 9.93 19.54
CA LYS A 37 13.08 10.18 18.28
C LYS A 37 11.95 9.18 18.06
N SER A 38 10.91 9.62 17.36
CA SER A 38 9.84 8.73 16.92
C SER A 38 10.30 7.92 15.71
N LEU A 39 9.94 6.63 15.65
CA LEU A 39 10.10 5.84 14.43
C LEU A 39 9.03 6.22 13.43
N TYR A 40 9.39 6.21 12.15
CA TYR A 40 8.40 6.35 11.09
C TYR A 40 7.77 4.99 10.81
N ALA A 41 6.51 4.98 10.35
CA ALA A 41 5.87 3.76 9.90
C ALA A 41 6.66 3.04 8.80
N SER A 42 7.42 3.78 7.98
CA SER A 42 8.34 3.18 7.02
C SER A 42 9.31 2.21 7.68
N ASP A 43 9.81 2.50 8.88
CA ASP A 43 10.79 1.67 9.60
C ASP A 43 10.13 0.39 10.15
N ILE A 44 8.88 0.48 10.59
CA ILE A 44 8.12 -0.63 11.19
C ILE A 44 7.61 -1.57 10.10
N PHE A 45 7.10 -1.03 8.99
CA PHE A 45 6.50 -1.79 7.89
C PHE A 45 7.45 -1.95 6.69
N THR A 46 8.77 -1.74 6.86
CA THR A 46 9.78 -1.84 5.78
C THR A 46 9.71 -3.20 5.07
N ASP A 47 9.58 -4.28 5.83
CA ASP A 47 9.57 -5.62 5.26
C ASP A 47 8.38 -5.85 4.33
N PHE A 48 7.20 -5.36 4.76
CA PHE A 48 5.98 -5.42 3.96
C PHE A 48 6.14 -4.62 2.67
N THR A 49 6.50 -3.34 2.76
CA THR A 49 6.62 -2.48 1.57
C THR A 49 7.73 -2.94 0.63
N ARG A 50 8.85 -3.44 1.16
CA ARG A 50 9.93 -4.04 0.37
C ARG A 50 9.44 -5.24 -0.44
N GLU A 51 8.68 -6.12 0.19
CA GLU A 51 8.19 -7.32 -0.46
C GLU A 51 7.07 -7.00 -1.47
N LEU A 52 6.16 -6.09 -1.12
CA LEU A 52 5.17 -5.55 -2.05
C LEU A 52 5.82 -4.93 -3.30
N LYS A 53 6.92 -4.16 -3.14
CA LYS A 53 7.67 -3.62 -4.28
C LYS A 53 8.25 -4.71 -5.18
N ASN A 54 8.66 -5.86 -4.64
CA ASN A 54 9.12 -6.99 -5.45
C ASN A 54 7.98 -7.59 -6.27
N ILE A 55 6.79 -7.69 -5.67
CA ILE A 55 5.57 -8.15 -6.36
C ILE A 55 5.18 -7.17 -7.46
N LEU A 56 5.13 -5.87 -7.18
CA LEU A 56 4.80 -4.84 -8.17
C LEU A 56 5.79 -4.83 -9.35
N LYS A 57 7.09 -5.01 -9.07
CA LYS A 57 8.11 -5.20 -10.12
C LYS A 57 7.89 -6.48 -10.94
N TYR A 58 7.44 -7.56 -10.31
CA TYR A 58 7.08 -8.80 -11.02
C TYR A 58 5.90 -8.57 -11.96
N LEU A 59 4.91 -7.81 -11.50
CA LEU A 59 3.73 -7.42 -12.29
C LEU A 59 4.05 -6.36 -13.35
N GLU A 60 5.31 -5.99 -13.56
CA GLU A 60 5.74 -4.94 -14.48
C GLU A 60 5.01 -3.60 -14.25
N ALA A 61 4.66 -3.33 -12.98
CA ALA A 61 4.19 -2.00 -12.61
C ALA A 61 5.31 -0.99 -12.88
N GLY A 62 4.98 0.10 -13.58
CA GLY A 62 5.93 1.19 -13.82
C GLY A 62 6.36 1.87 -12.51
N ASP A 63 7.30 2.81 -12.59
CA ASP A 63 7.80 3.69 -11.51
C ASP A 63 7.38 3.32 -10.08
N VAL A 64 7.91 2.23 -9.54
CA VAL A 64 7.63 1.78 -8.17
C VAL A 64 8.52 2.51 -7.19
N LYS A 65 7.94 3.32 -6.29
CA LYS A 65 8.68 4.15 -5.32
C LYS A 65 8.03 4.12 -3.95
N ASP A 66 8.83 4.37 -2.92
CA ASP A 66 8.30 4.66 -1.60
C ASP A 66 7.59 6.01 -1.64
N TYR A 67 6.42 6.08 -1.03
CA TYR A 67 5.64 7.29 -0.83
C TYR A 67 5.51 7.52 0.67
N ARG A 68 5.79 8.75 1.11
CA ARG A 68 5.56 9.14 2.50
C ARG A 68 4.17 9.74 2.57
N TRP A 69 3.26 9.03 3.22
CA TRP A 69 1.91 9.49 3.47
C TRP A 69 1.70 9.45 4.97
N HIS A 70 1.54 10.60 5.61
CA HIS A 70 1.46 10.72 7.08
C HIS A 70 2.65 10.04 7.82
N GLY A 71 2.84 10.30 9.11
CA GLY A 71 3.99 9.73 9.84
C GLY A 71 3.86 8.21 10.07
N TYR A 72 2.64 7.69 9.92
CA TYR A 72 2.16 6.47 10.56
C TYR A 72 1.68 5.41 9.56
N VAL A 73 1.70 5.72 8.25
CA VAL A 73 1.51 4.71 7.20
C VAL A 73 2.72 4.65 6.27
N ALA A 74 3.09 3.43 5.88
CA ALA A 74 4.14 3.17 4.91
C ALA A 74 3.49 2.91 3.55
N ALA A 75 3.81 3.71 2.54
CA ALA A 75 3.13 3.65 1.25
C ALA A 75 4.08 3.33 0.09
N VAL A 76 3.55 2.63 -0.91
CA VAL A 76 4.21 2.38 -2.20
C VAL A 76 3.34 2.99 -3.29
N ILE A 77 3.95 3.86 -4.10
CA ILE A 77 3.34 4.43 -5.30
C ILE A 77 3.89 3.74 -6.55
N PHE A 78 3.04 3.48 -7.54
CA PHE A 78 3.41 2.80 -8.78
C PHE A 78 2.51 3.22 -9.95
N LYS A 79 2.92 2.87 -11.18
CA LYS A 79 2.13 3.14 -12.40
C LYS A 79 1.57 1.83 -12.97
N PRO A 80 0.32 1.46 -12.62
CA PRO A 80 -0.22 0.16 -13.00
C PRO A 80 -0.52 0.07 -14.50
N THR A 81 -0.82 1.20 -15.16
CA THR A 81 -1.21 1.27 -16.58
C THR A 81 -0.15 0.75 -17.56
N LYS A 82 1.10 0.62 -17.11
CA LYS A 82 2.20 0.04 -17.92
C LYS A 82 2.26 -1.48 -17.87
N SER A 83 1.56 -2.10 -16.93
CA SER A 83 1.60 -3.55 -16.72
C SER A 83 0.78 -4.29 -17.79
N PRO A 84 1.26 -5.43 -18.31
CA PRO A 84 0.45 -6.32 -19.15
C PRO A 84 -0.69 -6.99 -18.36
N TYR A 85 -0.62 -6.96 -17.02
CA TYR A 85 -1.66 -7.44 -16.13
C TYR A 85 -2.63 -6.34 -15.73
N PHE A 86 -2.47 -5.10 -16.20
CA PHE A 86 -3.29 -3.98 -15.78
C PHE A 86 -4.80 -4.25 -15.98
N ARG A 87 -5.58 -3.92 -14.96
CA ARG A 87 -7.04 -3.81 -15.04
C ARG A 87 -7.48 -2.54 -14.32
N LEU A 88 -8.64 -2.05 -14.73
CA LEU A 88 -9.21 -0.81 -14.21
C LEU A 88 -9.86 -0.94 -12.82
N GLY A 89 -9.93 -2.16 -12.25
CA GLY A 89 -10.53 -2.38 -10.92
C GLY A 89 -11.94 -1.82 -10.75
N LEU A 90 -12.26 -1.42 -9.52
CA LEU A 90 -13.44 -0.59 -9.20
C LEU A 90 -13.36 0.84 -9.76
N PHE A 91 -12.18 1.29 -10.20
CA PHE A 91 -11.96 2.63 -10.76
C PHE A 91 -12.73 2.91 -12.04
N GLY A 92 -12.98 1.88 -12.85
CA GLY A 92 -13.83 1.99 -14.04
C GLY A 92 -15.28 2.38 -13.75
N LYS A 93 -15.69 2.41 -12.48
CA LYS A 93 -17.01 2.85 -12.02
C LYS A 93 -17.05 4.32 -11.60
N CYS A 94 -15.90 4.96 -11.37
CA CYS A 94 -15.82 6.40 -11.19
C CYS A 94 -15.93 7.05 -12.57
N GLU A 95 -17.16 7.18 -13.06
CA GLU A 95 -17.49 7.88 -14.29
C GLU A 95 -16.79 9.25 -14.26
N ASN A 96 -15.93 9.53 -15.25
CA ASN A 96 -15.26 10.81 -15.56
C ASN A 96 -13.74 10.98 -15.31
N VAL A 97 -13.00 9.98 -14.82
CA VAL A 97 -11.52 10.09 -14.79
C VAL A 97 -10.89 9.39 -15.99
N PRO A 98 -10.34 10.13 -16.99
CA PRO A 98 -9.65 9.51 -18.12
C PRO A 98 -8.42 8.74 -17.63
N VAL A 99 -8.41 7.44 -17.90
CA VAL A 99 -7.29 6.54 -17.59
C VAL A 99 -6.22 6.75 -18.64
N ASN A 100 -5.26 7.63 -18.33
CA ASN A 100 -4.11 7.89 -19.19
C ASN A 100 -2.82 7.37 -18.52
N GLY A 101 -1.67 7.57 -19.18
CA GLY A 101 -0.35 7.16 -18.67
C GLY A 101 0.11 7.87 -17.39
N ASP A 102 -0.67 8.83 -16.87
CA ASP A 102 -0.36 9.63 -15.68
C ASP A 102 -1.11 9.18 -14.41
N LEU A 103 -1.83 8.06 -14.50
CA LEU A 103 -2.46 7.41 -13.35
C LEU A 103 -1.42 6.69 -12.49
N GLU A 104 -1.34 7.10 -11.23
CA GLU A 104 -0.56 6.43 -10.20
C GLU A 104 -1.49 5.71 -9.24
N ALA A 105 -1.07 4.55 -8.76
CA ALA A 105 -1.75 3.80 -7.72
C ALA A 105 -0.92 3.86 -6.44
N VAL A 106 -1.60 3.84 -5.30
CA VAL A 106 -0.99 3.76 -3.98
C VAL A 106 -1.57 2.56 -3.23
N ILE A 107 -0.67 1.78 -2.64
CA ILE A 107 -0.99 0.83 -1.58
C ILE A 107 -0.17 1.25 -0.36
N ALA A 108 -0.86 1.52 0.74
CA ALA A 108 -0.25 1.87 2.02
C ALA A 108 -0.63 0.88 3.11
N ILE A 109 0.21 0.78 4.14
CA ILE A 109 -0.05 -0.03 5.33
C ILE A 109 0.26 0.77 6.59
N GLY A 110 -0.62 0.70 7.58
CA GLY A 110 -0.37 1.28 8.90
C GLY A 110 -1.63 1.49 9.71
N PHE A 111 -1.56 2.34 10.72
CA PHE A 111 -2.70 2.73 11.54
C PHE A 111 -3.02 4.19 11.21
N ASP A 112 -4.31 4.50 11.05
CA ASP A 112 -4.77 5.88 10.91
C ASP A 112 -4.41 6.68 12.17
N GLU A 113 -3.88 7.89 11.97
CA GLU A 113 -3.57 8.82 13.07
C GLU A 113 -4.83 9.22 13.86
N LEU A 114 -5.99 9.21 13.20
CA LEU A 114 -7.27 9.61 13.78
C LEU A 114 -8.16 8.43 14.17
N GLY A 115 -7.67 7.19 14.00
CA GLY A 115 -8.43 5.98 14.31
C GLY A 115 -8.43 5.67 15.81
N ASP A 116 -9.61 5.37 16.35
CA ASP A 116 -9.78 4.84 17.71
C ASP A 116 -9.53 3.32 17.70
N TYR A 117 -8.25 2.91 17.60
CA TYR A 117 -7.90 1.49 17.57
C TYR A 117 -7.77 0.88 18.97
N GLU A 118 -8.24 -0.36 19.12
CA GLU A 118 -7.97 -1.19 20.29
C GLU A 118 -6.60 -1.90 20.18
N ASP A 119 -5.96 -2.21 21.32
CA ASP A 119 -4.61 -2.80 21.37
C ASP A 119 -4.44 -4.08 20.52
N GLY A 120 -5.51 -4.86 20.35
CA GLY A 120 -5.53 -6.12 19.60
C GLY A 120 -5.73 -5.97 18.09
N GLU A 121 -6.06 -4.77 17.61
CA GLU A 121 -6.36 -4.54 16.20
C GLU A 121 -5.11 -4.54 15.33
N ARG A 122 -5.31 -4.86 14.06
CA ARG A 122 -4.25 -5.01 13.05
C ARG A 122 -4.19 -3.75 12.18
N PRO A 123 -3.03 -3.42 11.59
CA PRO A 123 -2.93 -2.27 10.69
C PRO A 123 -3.86 -2.47 9.50
N GLU A 124 -4.22 -1.39 8.84
CA GLU A 124 -5.05 -1.40 7.64
C GLU A 124 -4.19 -1.35 6.39
N LEU A 125 -4.70 -1.96 5.31
CA LEU A 125 -4.22 -1.72 3.96
C LEU A 125 -5.10 -0.69 3.29
N VAL A 126 -4.47 0.40 2.88
CA VAL A 126 -5.15 1.54 2.28
C VAL A 126 -4.81 1.59 0.80
N VAL A 127 -5.84 1.70 -0.04
CA VAL A 127 -5.72 1.57 -1.48
C VAL A 127 -6.47 2.71 -2.15
N TYR A 128 -5.79 3.41 -3.07
CA TYR A 128 -6.40 4.48 -3.86
C TYR A 128 -5.53 4.77 -5.09
N TYR A 129 -6.04 5.59 -6.01
CA TYR A 129 -5.23 6.11 -7.09
C TYR A 129 -5.11 7.62 -7.01
N LEU A 130 -4.08 8.13 -7.67
CA LEU A 130 -3.76 9.53 -7.83
C LEU A 130 -3.68 9.84 -9.33
N ASN A 131 -4.46 10.81 -9.80
CA ASN A 131 -4.29 11.34 -11.15
C ASN A 131 -3.41 12.60 -11.10
N ARG A 132 -2.20 12.51 -11.68
CA ARG A 132 -1.25 13.65 -11.64
C ARG A 132 -1.76 14.90 -12.33
N ASN A 133 -2.66 14.79 -13.31
CA ASN A 133 -3.15 15.94 -14.07
C ASN A 133 -4.08 16.85 -13.28
N PHE A 134 -4.60 16.39 -12.14
CA PHE A 134 -5.49 17.19 -11.27
C PHE A 134 -4.76 17.82 -10.07
N ARG A 135 -3.43 17.66 -9.96
CA ARG A 135 -2.62 18.24 -8.87
C ARG A 135 -2.66 19.77 -8.79
N ASN A 136 -3.13 20.47 -9.83
CA ASN A 136 -3.09 21.92 -9.88
C ASN A 136 -4.40 22.62 -9.44
N ASP A 137 -5.55 21.94 -9.47
CA ASP A 137 -6.84 22.60 -9.20
C ASP A 137 -7.66 21.99 -8.05
N ASN A 138 -7.28 20.84 -7.48
CA ASN A 138 -7.96 20.31 -6.29
C ASN A 138 -7.07 19.32 -5.50
N PRO A 139 -6.77 19.56 -4.22
CA PRO A 139 -5.98 18.63 -3.39
C PRO A 139 -6.66 17.27 -3.14
N PHE A 140 -7.92 17.08 -3.58
CA PHE A 140 -8.72 15.87 -3.38
C PHE A 140 -8.85 14.96 -4.62
N SER A 141 -7.99 15.07 -5.64
CA SER A 141 -8.11 14.24 -6.85
C SER A 141 -7.56 12.80 -6.68
N HIS A 142 -7.73 12.21 -5.51
CA HIS A 142 -7.65 10.77 -5.33
C HIS A 142 -9.06 10.19 -5.48
N THR A 143 -9.19 8.92 -5.85
CA THR A 143 -10.49 8.26 -5.68
C THR A 143 -10.83 8.06 -4.23
N ASP A 144 -12.04 7.57 -4.00
CA ASP A 144 -12.40 6.92 -2.76
C ASP A 144 -11.26 6.01 -2.28
N ILE A 145 -11.03 6.09 -0.99
CA ILE A 145 -10.00 5.35 -0.28
C ILE A 145 -10.66 4.04 0.15
N ASP A 146 -10.14 2.94 -0.37
CA ASP A 146 -10.57 1.60 0.04
C ASP A 146 -9.66 1.09 1.16
N LEU A 147 -10.29 0.57 2.21
CA LEU A 147 -9.63 -0.01 3.38
C LEU A 147 -9.82 -1.53 3.35
N TYR A 148 -8.71 -2.24 3.53
CA TYR A 148 -8.65 -3.69 3.57
C TYR A 148 -7.88 -4.18 4.77
N LYS A 149 -8.10 -5.44 5.13
CA LYS A 149 -7.22 -6.12 6.09
C LYS A 149 -5.90 -6.51 5.40
N PRO A 150 -4.77 -6.55 6.13
CA PRO A 150 -3.48 -6.97 5.57
C PRO A 150 -3.48 -8.35 4.91
N GLU A 151 -4.30 -9.26 5.41
CA GLU A 151 -4.51 -10.60 4.85
C GLU A 151 -5.09 -10.57 3.45
N ASP A 152 -5.84 -9.52 3.10
CA ASP A 152 -6.50 -9.34 1.83
C ASP A 152 -5.61 -8.66 0.77
N TRP A 153 -4.29 -8.58 0.98
CA TRP A 153 -3.37 -7.91 0.06
C TRP A 153 -3.41 -8.43 -1.39
N LYS A 154 -3.81 -9.69 -1.61
CA LYS A 154 -4.01 -10.23 -2.98
C LYS A 154 -5.23 -9.61 -3.64
N ASN A 155 -6.30 -9.38 -2.86
CA ASN A 155 -7.51 -8.70 -3.34
C ASN A 155 -7.20 -7.23 -3.64
N THR A 156 -6.37 -6.57 -2.81
CA THR A 156 -5.94 -5.19 -3.08
C THR A 156 -5.14 -5.08 -4.37
N LEU A 157 -4.26 -6.04 -4.67
CA LEU A 157 -3.60 -6.09 -5.98
C LEU A 157 -4.57 -6.36 -7.13
N ASN A 158 -5.62 -7.14 -6.89
CA ASN A 158 -6.65 -7.42 -7.90
C ASN A 158 -7.50 -6.20 -8.26
N GLU A 159 -7.44 -5.11 -7.46
CA GLU A 159 -7.98 -3.80 -7.86
C GLU A 159 -7.19 -3.16 -9.00
N PHE A 160 -5.91 -3.51 -9.17
CA PHE A 160 -5.02 -2.91 -10.18
C PHE A 160 -4.61 -3.87 -11.28
N PHE A 161 -4.53 -5.15 -10.96
CA PHE A 161 -3.96 -6.19 -11.82
C PHE A 161 -4.90 -7.38 -11.93
N ASP A 162 -5.07 -7.93 -13.13
CA ASP A 162 -5.79 -9.17 -13.36
C ASP A 162 -4.97 -10.35 -12.84
N MET A 163 -5.12 -10.61 -11.54
CA MET A 163 -4.36 -11.64 -10.83
C MET A 163 -4.64 -13.04 -11.38
N SER A 164 -5.75 -13.25 -12.10
CA SER A 164 -6.04 -14.53 -12.77
C SER A 164 -5.08 -14.85 -13.92
N LYS A 165 -4.38 -13.85 -14.45
CA LYS A 165 -3.37 -13.98 -15.52
C LYS A 165 -1.95 -14.12 -15.00
N VAL A 166 -1.74 -13.99 -13.69
CA VAL A 166 -0.43 -14.08 -13.05
C VAL A 166 -0.12 -15.56 -12.79
N ARG A 167 0.97 -16.07 -13.38
CA ARG A 167 1.47 -17.43 -13.22
C ARG A 167 2.69 -17.49 -12.31
#